data_AF-A0A523HEQ5-F1
#
_entry.id   AF-A0A523HEQ5-F1
#
_cell.length_a   1.000
_cell.length_b   1.000
_cell.length_c   1.000
_cell.angle_alpha   90.00
_cell.angle_beta   90.00
_cell.angle_gamma   90.00
#
_symmetry.space_group_name_H-M   'P 1'
#
loop_
_entity.id
_entity.type
_entity.pdbx_description
1 polymer ?
#
loop_
_entity_poly.entity_id
_entity_poly.type
_entity_poly.pdbx_seq_one_letter_code
_entity_poly.pdbx_strand_id
1 'polypeptide(L)'
;YFLTDVVGHSQEMDWAEVELDKLNRFLQTVLSKIDLNENLVLLTSDHGNFEDLSVSTHTLNFVPTVIWGKDRQNFAEKIHQIEDVAGAILSY
;
A
#
# COMPACT_ATOMS: atom_id res chain seq x y z
N TYR A 1 -6.98 3.06 -0.13
CA TYR A 1 -7.59 3.54 -1.38
C TYR A 1 -8.75 2.59 -1.68
N PHE A 2 -10.02 2.97 -1.49
CA PHE A 2 -11.11 1.99 -1.46
C PHE A 2 -11.47 1.42 -2.83
N LEU A 3 -11.13 2.11 -3.92
CA LEU A 3 -11.49 1.66 -5.28
C LEU A 3 -10.77 0.36 -5.66
N THR A 4 -9.57 0.08 -5.16
CA THR A 4 -8.92 -1.22 -5.40
C THR A 4 -9.70 -2.38 -4.78
N ASP A 5 -10.39 -2.20 -3.66
CA ASP A 5 -11.26 -3.24 -3.07
C ASP A 5 -12.51 -3.47 -3.92
N VAL A 6 -13.18 -2.39 -4.34
CA VAL A 6 -14.35 -2.45 -5.24
C VAL A 6 -14.01 -3.16 -6.55
N VAL A 7 -12.87 -2.81 -7.16
CA VAL A 7 -12.43 -3.45 -8.40
C VAL A 7 -12.05 -4.91 -8.17
N GLY A 8 -11.36 -5.20 -7.07
CA GLY A 8 -11.06 -6.55 -6.64
C GLY A 8 -12.29 -7.46 -6.63
N HIS A 9 -13.35 -7.02 -5.95
CA HIS A 9 -14.63 -7.70 -5.91
C HIS A 9 -15.31 -7.84 -7.30
N SER A 10 -15.11 -6.89 -8.21
CA SER A 10 -15.68 -6.92 -9.56
C SER A 10 -14.97 -7.88 -10.51
N GLN A 11 -13.70 -8.20 -10.26
CA GLN A 11 -12.83 -9.01 -11.12
C GLN A 11 -12.61 -8.45 -12.55
N GLU A 12 -12.89 -7.17 -12.75
CA GLU A 12 -12.75 -6.48 -14.04
C GLU A 12 -11.30 -6.03 -14.26
N MET A 13 -10.52 -6.83 -15.01
CA MET A 13 -9.08 -6.56 -15.26
C MET A 13 -8.83 -5.19 -15.89
N ASP A 14 -9.62 -4.79 -16.90
CA ASP A 14 -9.46 -3.50 -17.56
C ASP A 14 -9.65 -2.33 -16.58
N TRP A 15 -10.56 -2.48 -15.62
CA TRP A 15 -10.75 -1.48 -14.57
C TRP A 15 -9.59 -1.50 -13.57
N ALA A 16 -9.08 -2.68 -13.22
CA ALA A 16 -7.93 -2.82 -12.34
C ALA A 16 -6.69 -2.11 -12.90
N GLU A 17 -6.42 -2.22 -14.19
CA GLU A 17 -5.31 -1.50 -14.84
C GLU A 17 -5.45 0.02 -14.70
N VAL A 18 -6.66 0.54 -14.91
CA VAL A 18 -6.95 1.98 -14.78
C VAL A 18 -6.75 2.47 -13.34
N GLU A 19 -7.23 1.71 -12.34
CA GLU A 19 -7.08 2.09 -10.94
C GLU A 19 -5.62 1.96 -10.46
N LEU A 20 -4.90 0.94 -10.94
CA LEU A 20 -3.49 0.76 -10.63
C LEU A 20 -2.62 1.88 -11.23
N ASP A 21 -2.92 2.33 -12.46
CA ASP A 21 -2.23 3.48 -13.06
C ASP A 21 -2.46 4.77 -12.26
N LYS A 22 -3.68 5.02 -11.77
CA LYS A 22 -3.97 6.18 -10.92
C LYS A 22 -3.16 6.13 -9.63
N LEU A 23 -3.11 4.98 -8.95
CA LEU A 23 -2.32 4.79 -7.74
C LEU A 23 -0.82 5.00 -8.02
N ASN A 24 -0.31 4.42 -9.10
CA ASN A 24 1.08 4.59 -9.51
C ASN A 24 1.43 6.07 -9.77
N ARG A 25 0.63 6.80 -10.54
CA ARG A 25 0.85 8.24 -10.80
C ARG A 25 0.76 9.08 -9.53
N PHE A 26 -0.17 8.76 -8.63
CA PHE A 26 -0.25 9.42 -7.32
C PHE A 26 1.04 9.22 -6.52
N LEU A 27 1.51 7.97 -6.39
CA LEU A 27 2.74 7.63 -5.67
C LEU A 27 3.96 8.32 -6.27
N GLN A 28 4.12 8.27 -7.59
CA GLN A 28 5.21 8.97 -8.28
C GLN A 28 5.19 10.47 -7.99
N THR A 29 4.01 11.09 -8.03
CA THR A 29 3.84 12.51 -7.75
C THR A 29 4.22 12.83 -6.30
N VAL A 30 3.69 12.09 -5.34
CA VAL A 30 4.00 12.26 -3.91
C VAL A 30 5.49 12.11 -3.64
N LEU A 31 6.10 11.02 -4.10
CA LEU A 31 7.52 10.74 -3.89
C LEU A 31 8.44 11.76 -4.58
N SER A 32 7.98 12.40 -5.66
CA SER A 32 8.74 13.49 -6.32
C SER A 32 8.70 14.83 -5.59
N LYS A 33 7.77 15.01 -4.65
CA LYS A 33 7.52 16.28 -3.96
C LYS A 33 7.88 16.27 -2.48
N ILE A 34 7.92 15.10 -1.85
CA ILE A 34 8.32 14.94 -0.45
C ILE A 34 9.84 14.93 -0.33
N ASP A 35 10.38 15.64 0.65
CA ASP A 35 11.79 15.48 1.05
C ASP A 35 11.95 14.21 1.89
N LEU A 36 12.44 13.15 1.24
CA LEU A 36 12.66 11.84 1.84
C LEU A 36 13.82 11.80 2.84
N ASN A 37 14.61 12.87 2.99
CA ASN A 37 15.60 12.96 4.06
C ASN A 37 14.98 13.37 5.41
N GLU A 38 13.81 14.00 5.38
CA GLU A 38 13.11 14.48 6.57
C GLU A 38 11.78 13.76 6.82
N ASN A 39 11.25 13.07 5.83
CA ASN A 39 9.95 12.40 5.89
C ASN A 39 10.07 10.93 5.57
N LEU A 40 9.10 10.15 6.05
CA LEU A 40 8.89 8.75 5.72
C LEU A 40 7.53 8.58 5.04
N VAL A 41 7.50 7.79 3.97
CA VAL A 41 6.28 7.44 3.24
C VAL A 41 6.09 5.93 3.37
N LEU A 42 4.95 5.54 3.94
CA LEU A 42 4.51 4.15 4.06
C LEU A 42 3.34 3.91 3.11
N LEU A 43 3.46 2.87 2.26
CA LEU A 43 2.37 2.31 1.48
C LEU A 43 2.13 0.88 1.94
N THR A 44 0.89 0.57 2.30
CA THR A 44 0.45 -0.79 2.61
C THR A 44 -1.01 -1.01 2.22
N SER A 45 -1.49 -2.24 2.37
CA SER A 45 -2.90 -2.62 2.22
C SER A 45 -3.41 -3.22 3.52
N ASP A 46 -4.70 -3.11 3.77
CA ASP A 46 -5.37 -3.71 4.92
C ASP A 46 -5.70 -5.20 4.72
N HIS A 47 -5.84 -5.63 3.46
CA HIS A 47 -6.04 -7.03 3.09
C HIS A 47 -5.57 -7.30 1.65
N GLY A 48 -5.52 -8.58 1.26
CA GLY A 48 -5.37 -9.03 -0.12
C GLY A 48 -6.74 -9.12 -0.81
N ASN A 49 -6.74 -9.00 -2.13
CA ASN A 49 -7.84 -9.21 -3.08
C ASN A 49 -7.31 -8.83 -4.48
N PHE A 50 -6.90 -7.57 -4.61
CA PHE A 50 -6.58 -6.92 -5.88
C PHE A 50 -5.40 -7.55 -6.64
N GLU A 51 -4.52 -8.27 -5.95
CA GLU A 51 -3.42 -9.02 -6.55
C GLU A 51 -3.86 -10.28 -7.32
N ASP A 52 -5.06 -10.80 -7.02
CA ASP A 52 -5.62 -12.00 -7.64
C ASP A 52 -7.12 -11.81 -7.95
N LEU A 53 -7.40 -11.20 -9.10
CA LEU A 53 -8.76 -11.00 -9.57
C LEU A 53 -9.47 -12.30 -9.98
N SER A 54 -8.88 -13.49 -9.83
CA SER A 54 -9.62 -14.74 -9.97
C SER A 54 -10.50 -15.05 -8.75
N VAL A 55 -10.29 -14.35 -7.63
CA VAL A 55 -11.05 -14.47 -6.38
C VAL A 55 -11.83 -13.18 -6.13
N SER A 56 -13.17 -13.26 -6.08
CA SER A 56 -14.05 -12.09 -5.88
C SER A 56 -14.17 -11.64 -4.42
N THR A 57 -13.40 -12.21 -3.51
CA THR A 57 -13.44 -11.95 -2.05
C THR A 57 -12.05 -11.63 -1.54
N HIS A 58 -11.95 -11.15 -0.30
CA HIS A 58 -10.66 -10.98 0.35
C HIS A 58 -9.87 -12.30 0.39
N THR A 59 -8.55 -12.17 0.22
CA THR A 59 -7.60 -13.28 0.28
C THR A 59 -6.76 -13.18 1.56
N LEU A 60 -6.08 -14.27 1.91
CA LEU A 60 -5.07 -14.29 2.97
C LEU A 60 -3.65 -14.07 2.41
N ASN A 61 -3.53 -13.56 1.18
CA ASN A 61 -2.23 -13.24 0.60
C ASN A 61 -1.56 -12.13 1.41
N PHE A 62 -0.24 -12.21 1.55
CA PHE A 62 0.51 -11.13 2.17
C PHE A 62 0.39 -9.86 1.35
N VAL A 63 0.15 -8.75 2.03
CA VAL A 63 0.03 -7.42 1.43
C VAL A 63 1.41 -6.77 1.28
N PRO A 64 1.64 -5.96 0.23
CA PRO A 64 2.87 -5.20 0.11
C PRO A 64 2.94 -4.16 1.24
N THR A 65 4.09 -4.07 1.91
CA THR A 65 4.43 -2.96 2.81
C THR A 65 5.71 -2.32 2.30
N VAL A 66 5.60 -1.13 1.73
CA VAL A 66 6.71 -0.43 1.06
C VAL A 66 6.97 0.89 1.75
N ILE A 67 8.25 1.15 2.06
CA ILE A 67 8.66 2.27 2.89
C ILE A 67 9.78 3.04 2.20
N TRP A 68 9.60 4.35 2.07
CA TRP A 68 10.59 5.28 1.54
C TRP A 68 10.96 6.32 2.60
N GLY A 69 12.19 6.83 2.52
CA GLY A 69 12.63 7.99 3.29
C GLY A 69 13.45 7.69 4.54
N LYS A 70 13.43 8.65 5.47
CA LYS A 70 14.29 8.73 6.66
C LYS A 70 14.01 7.59 7.63
N ASP A 71 15.07 6.93 8.10
CA ASP A 71 15.01 5.80 9.05
C ASP A 71 14.15 4.61 8.60
N ARG A 72 13.91 4.46 7.28
CA ARG A 72 13.03 3.43 6.73
C ARG A 72 13.36 2.01 7.16
N GLN A 73 14.63 1.67 7.34
CA GLN A 73 15.05 0.34 7.79
C GLN A 73 14.59 0.08 9.23
N ASN A 74 14.87 1.00 10.14
CA ASN A 74 14.46 0.90 11.54
C ASN A 74 12.93 0.89 11.67
N PHE A 75 12.22 1.66 10.84
CA PHE A 75 10.76 1.63 10.81
C PHE A 75 10.24 0.29 10.29
N ALA A 76 10.82 -0.25 9.21
CA ALA A 76 10.43 -1.54 8.63
C ALA A 76 10.56 -2.70 9.63
N GLU A 77 11.61 -2.69 10.46
CA GLU A 77 11.83 -3.71 11.50
C GLU A 77 10.73 -3.74 12.58
N LYS A 78 9.93 -2.68 12.70
CA LYS A 78 8.79 -2.62 13.64
C LYS A 78 7.49 -3.18 13.07
N ILE A 79 7.42 -3.49 11.76
CA ILE A 79 6.19 -3.89 11.08
C ILE A 79 6.24 -5.37 10.72
N HIS A 80 5.40 -6.19 11.35
CA HIS A 80 5.22 -7.61 11.03
C HIS A 80 3.78 -7.96 10.69
N GLN A 81 2.82 -7.18 11.21
CA GLN A 81 1.38 -7.31 10.99
C GLN A 81 0.71 -5.93 10.97
N ILE A 82 -0.56 -5.88 10.58
CA ILE A 82 -1.28 -4.62 10.37
C ILE A 82 -1.43 -3.81 11.67
N GLU A 83 -1.56 -4.49 12.81
CA GLU A 83 -1.69 -3.88 14.13
C GLU A 83 -0.44 -3.09 14.55
N ASP A 84 0.72 -3.46 14.01
CA ASP A 84 1.99 -2.81 14.34
C ASP A 84 2.09 -1.40 13.72
N VAL A 85 1.38 -1.16 12.61
CA VAL A 85 1.48 0.07 11.81
C VAL A 85 1.19 1.31 12.66
N ALA A 86 0.12 1.29 13.44
CA ALA A 86 -0.24 2.43 14.28
C ALA A 86 0.83 2.71 15.36
N GLY A 87 1.34 1.66 16.02
CA GLY A 87 2.38 1.79 17.03
C GLY A 87 3.72 2.27 16.46
N ALA A 88 4.09 1.80 15.26
CA ALA A 88 5.29 2.25 14.57
C ALA A 88 5.19 3.73 14.18
N ILE A 89 4.05 4.19 13.68
CA ILE A 89 3.82 5.61 13.34
C ILE A 89 3.87 6.50 14.59
N LEU A 90 3.23 6.11 15.68
CA LEU A 90 3.20 6.91 16.91
C LEU A 90 4.55 6.96 17.64
N SER A 91 5.48 6.05 17.30
CA SER A 91 6.83 5.98 17.87
C SER A 91 7.94 6.41 16.90
N TYR A 92 7.57 7.01 15.76
CA TYR A 92 8.46 7.61 14.78
C TYR A 92 8.68 9.09 15.09
#